data_AF-A0A090KP01-F1
#
_entry.id   AF-A0A090KP01-F1
#
_cell.length_a   1.000
_cell.length_b   1.000
_cell.length_c   1.000
_cell.angle_alpha   90.00
_cell.angle_beta   90.00
_cell.angle_gamma   90.00
#
_symmetry.space_group_name_H-M   'P 1'
#
loop_
_entity.id
_entity.type
_entity.pdbx_description
1 polymer ?
#
loop_
_entity_poly.entity_id
_entity_poly.type
_entity_poly.pdbx_seq_one_letter_code
_entity_poly.pdbx_strand_id
1 'polypeptide(L)'
;MTASNNKSITTTSNLEMSTKVKKVKKIGKVHFTNMKNFKLKKIPGLTTEEIREMEKLRNMLPPTMNTQDPAELLLNVANYIGKLTTKVVERVHNGSLPKSVLQPITNKKIKKNFKSSKKRC
;
A
#
# COMPACT_ATOMS: atom_id res chain seq x y z
N MET A 1 -14.66 -6.29 48.32
CA MET A 1 -15.76 -7.09 47.73
C MET A 1 -16.62 -6.09 46.96
N THR A 2 -16.89 -6.17 45.66
CA THR A 2 -17.07 -7.30 44.73
C THR A 2 -16.66 -6.89 43.31
N ALA A 3 -16.02 -7.81 42.60
CA ALA A 3 -15.82 -7.77 41.16
C ALA A 3 -17.13 -8.01 40.40
N SER A 4 -17.30 -7.43 39.21
CA SER A 4 -18.07 -8.05 38.12
C SER A 4 -17.73 -7.33 36.79
N ASN A 5 -16.91 -7.88 35.93
CA ASN A 5 -17.11 -8.96 34.95
C ASN A 5 -17.66 -8.49 33.60
N ASN A 6 -16.86 -8.76 32.58
CA ASN A 6 -17.13 -8.58 31.16
C ASN A 6 -18.24 -9.53 30.71
N LYS A 7 -19.15 -9.08 29.84
CA LYS A 7 -19.86 -10.02 28.95
C LYS A 7 -20.20 -9.38 27.62
N SER A 8 -19.42 -9.79 26.62
CA SER A 8 -19.72 -9.73 25.19
C SER A 8 -21.16 -10.15 24.91
N ILE A 9 -21.87 -9.37 24.10
CA ILE A 9 -23.09 -9.84 23.44
C ILE A 9 -22.93 -9.59 21.95
N THR A 10 -22.52 -10.66 21.28
CA THR A 10 -22.63 -10.89 19.86
C THR A 10 -24.09 -10.72 19.43
N THR A 11 -24.39 -9.66 18.67
CA THR A 11 -25.69 -9.53 18.01
C THR A 11 -25.72 -10.45 16.80
N THR A 12 -26.03 -11.74 17.03
CA THR A 12 -26.51 -12.62 15.96
C THR A 12 -28.00 -12.37 15.81
N SER A 13 -28.39 -11.64 14.77
CA SER A 13 -29.79 -11.55 14.37
C SER A 13 -30.26 -12.94 13.92
N ASN A 14 -31.12 -13.53 14.74
CA ASN A 14 -31.90 -14.71 14.38
C ASN A 14 -32.80 -14.35 13.21
N LEU A 15 -32.43 -14.79 11.99
CA LEU A 15 -33.39 -14.87 10.90
C LEU A 15 -34.22 -16.15 11.13
N GLU A 16 -35.36 -15.97 11.77
CA GLU A 16 -36.40 -16.97 11.93
C GLU A 16 -36.95 -17.36 10.54
N MET A 17 -36.37 -18.40 9.95
CA MET A 17 -36.90 -18.98 8.71
C MET A 17 -38.04 -19.94 9.08
N SER A 18 -39.27 -19.40 9.02
CA SER A 18 -40.50 -20.17 9.11
C SER A 18 -40.44 -21.41 8.19
N THR A 19 -40.63 -22.58 8.79
CA THR A 19 -40.65 -23.87 8.11
C THR A 19 -41.96 -24.05 7.35
N LYS A 20 -42.07 -23.45 6.17
CA LYS A 20 -42.91 -24.00 5.10
C LYS A 20 -41.97 -24.63 4.08
N VAL A 21 -41.70 -25.92 4.28
CA VAL A 21 -40.93 -26.77 3.36
C VAL A 21 -41.69 -26.84 2.02
N LYS A 22 -41.42 -25.89 1.13
CA LYS A 22 -41.74 -26.04 -0.30
C LYS A 22 -40.90 -27.19 -0.82
N LYS A 23 -41.59 -28.20 -1.38
CA LYS A 23 -41.04 -29.43 -1.98
C LYS A 23 -39.60 -29.24 -2.47
N VAL A 24 -38.67 -29.95 -1.83
CA VAL A 24 -37.27 -30.03 -2.25
C VAL A 24 -37.25 -30.52 -3.70
N LYS A 25 -36.98 -29.61 -4.63
CA LYS A 25 -36.72 -29.98 -6.01
C LYS A 25 -35.40 -30.73 -6.00
N LYS A 26 -35.44 -32.06 -6.17
CA LYS A 26 -34.24 -32.90 -6.33
C LYS A 26 -33.38 -32.24 -7.41
N ILE A 27 -32.25 -31.65 -7.00
CA ILE A 27 -31.24 -31.18 -7.92
C ILE A 27 -30.62 -32.47 -8.47
N GLY A 28 -31.03 -32.87 -9.68
CA GLY A 28 -30.39 -33.96 -10.38
C GLY A 28 -28.89 -33.69 -10.50
N LYS A 29 -28.06 -34.74 -10.52
CA LYS A 29 -26.59 -34.70 -10.69
C LYS A 29 -26.13 -34.16 -12.06
N VAL A 30 -26.81 -33.17 -12.61
CA VAL A 30 -26.64 -32.69 -13.98
C VAL A 30 -26.80 -31.18 -14.02
N HIS A 31 -26.03 -30.44 -13.23
CA HIS A 31 -25.73 -29.06 -13.59
C HIS A 31 -24.41 -28.50 -13.05
N PHE A 32 -23.32 -29.27 -13.22
CA PHE A 32 -21.95 -28.72 -13.17
C PHE A 32 -21.20 -28.97 -14.49
N THR A 33 -21.91 -29.19 -15.60
CA THR A 33 -21.32 -29.58 -16.88
C THR A 33 -20.74 -28.42 -17.69
N ASN A 34 -20.87 -27.18 -17.23
CA ASN A 34 -20.39 -25.99 -17.98
C ASN A 34 -19.49 -25.06 -17.16
N MET A 35 -18.62 -25.61 -16.30
CA MET A 35 -17.53 -24.81 -15.70
C MET A 35 -16.28 -24.74 -16.59
N LYS A 36 -16.23 -25.49 -17.70
CA LYS A 36 -15.08 -25.55 -18.61
C LYS A 36 -14.80 -24.21 -19.32
N ASN A 37 -15.77 -23.30 -19.32
CA ASN A 37 -15.68 -21.98 -19.95
C ASN A 37 -15.64 -20.82 -18.95
N PHE A 38 -15.46 -21.08 -17.65
CA PHE A 38 -15.23 -20.00 -16.70
C PHE A 38 -13.81 -19.44 -16.92
N LYS A 39 -13.67 -18.59 -17.93
CA LYS A 39 -12.48 -17.76 -18.09
C LYS A 39 -12.49 -16.82 -16.89
N LEU A 40 -11.67 -17.14 -15.88
CA LEU A 40 -11.25 -16.19 -14.87
C LEU A 40 -10.86 -14.92 -15.64
N LYS A 41 -11.65 -13.84 -15.48
CA LYS A 41 -11.25 -12.53 -16.00
C LYS A 41 -9.87 -12.30 -15.44
N LYS A 42 -8.86 -12.13 -16.31
CA LYS A 42 -7.49 -11.84 -15.88
C LYS A 42 -7.60 -10.67 -14.91
N ILE A 43 -7.40 -10.95 -13.63
CA ILE A 43 -7.26 -9.90 -12.64
C ILE A 43 -6.05 -9.12 -13.13
N PRO A 44 -6.20 -7.82 -13.48
CA PRO A 44 -5.06 -7.07 -13.97
C PRO A 44 -4.04 -7.05 -12.85
N GLY A 45 -2.88 -7.69 -13.08
CA GLY A 45 -1.72 -7.48 -12.24
C GLY A 45 -1.29 -6.01 -12.32
N LEU A 46 -0.39 -5.60 -11.43
CA LEU A 46 0.23 -4.28 -11.49
C LEU A 46 0.85 -4.04 -12.87
N THR A 47 0.60 -2.86 -13.41
CA THR A 47 1.24 -2.37 -14.63
C THR A 47 2.75 -2.19 -14.43
N THR A 48 3.49 -2.17 -15.53
CA THR A 48 4.95 -1.96 -15.51
C THR A 48 5.30 -0.62 -14.85
N GLU A 49 4.47 0.39 -15.08
CA GLU A 49 4.58 1.73 -14.52
C GLU A 49 4.38 1.73 -13.00
N GLU A 50 3.34 1.05 -12.51
CA GLU A 50 3.07 0.91 -11.08
C GLU A 50 4.22 0.18 -10.36
N ILE A 51 4.75 -0.89 -10.96
CA ILE A 51 5.91 -1.61 -10.42
C ILE A 51 7.13 -0.70 -10.35
N ARG A 52 7.39 0.07 -11.41
CA ARG A 52 8.53 1.01 -11.44
C ARG A 52 8.40 2.08 -10.35
N GLU A 53 7.19 2.60 -10.13
CA GLU A 53 6.97 3.62 -9.12
C GLU A 53 7.09 3.04 -7.70
N MET A 54 6.65 1.80 -7.46
CA MET A 54 6.91 1.11 -6.19
C MET A 54 8.41 0.91 -5.93
N GLU A 55 9.19 0.54 -6.94
CA GLU A 55 10.65 0.38 -6.81
C GLU A 55 11.32 1.71 -6.43
N LYS A 56 10.85 2.82 -7.02
CA LYS A 56 11.30 4.16 -6.64
C LYS A 56 10.94 4.51 -5.20
N LEU A 57 9.74 4.14 -4.76
CA LEU A 57 9.32 4.34 -3.36
C LEU A 57 10.17 3.51 -2.37
N ARG A 58 10.56 2.28 -2.73
CA ARG A 58 11.50 1.47 -1.92
C ARG A 58 12.83 2.20 -1.70
N ASN A 59 13.36 2.82 -2.75
CA ASN A 59 14.64 3.54 -2.69
C ASN A 59 14.56 4.85 -1.88
N MET A 60 13.36 5.41 -1.70
CA MET A 60 13.13 6.63 -0.91
C MET A 60 12.85 6.33 0.57
N LEU A 61 12.51 5.09 0.91
CA LEU A 61 12.22 4.68 2.28
C LEU A 61 13.51 4.37 3.06
N PRO A 62 13.51 4.58 4.39
CA PRO A 62 14.55 4.05 5.26
C PRO A 62 14.64 2.51 5.12
N PRO A 63 15.85 1.91 5.18
CA PRO A 63 16.03 0.47 5.03
C PRO A 63 15.19 -0.37 5.99
N THR A 64 14.89 0.15 7.19
CA THR A 64 14.09 -0.51 8.22
C THR A 64 12.60 -0.63 7.88
N MET A 65 12.12 0.10 6.88
CA MET A 65 10.71 0.14 6.46
C MET A 65 10.49 -0.52 5.09
N ASN A 66 11.52 -1.13 4.53
CA ASN A 66 11.46 -1.81 3.25
C ASN A 66 10.89 -3.23 3.44
N THR A 67 9.78 -3.54 2.79
CA THR A 67 9.04 -4.79 2.96
C THR A 67 8.73 -5.44 1.61
N GLN A 68 8.80 -6.77 1.50
CA GLN A 68 8.58 -7.45 0.23
C GLN A 68 7.12 -7.33 -0.26
N ASP A 69 6.16 -7.29 0.68
CA ASP A 69 4.73 -7.12 0.37
C ASP A 69 4.43 -5.71 -0.17
N PRO A 70 3.83 -5.57 -1.38
CA PRO A 70 3.50 -4.28 -1.96
C PRO A 70 2.47 -3.48 -1.15
N ALA A 71 1.51 -4.13 -0.49
CA ALA A 71 0.49 -3.41 0.29
C ALA A 71 1.10 -2.80 1.57
N GLU A 72 1.88 -3.59 2.30
CA GLU A 72 2.62 -3.11 3.46
C GLU A 72 3.65 -2.03 3.10
N LEU A 73 4.33 -2.17 1.95
CA LEU A 73 5.25 -1.15 1.46
C LEU A 73 4.53 0.20 1.29
N LEU A 74 3.40 0.22 0.59
CA LEU A 74 2.64 1.46 0.36
C LEU A 74 2.13 2.07 1.67
N LEU A 75 1.71 1.24 2.63
CA LEU A 75 1.34 1.70 3.97
C LEU A 75 2.53 2.35 4.69
N ASN A 76 3.72 1.72 4.63
CA ASN A 76 4.94 2.26 5.22
C ASN A 76 5.36 3.58 4.58
N VAL A 77 5.25 3.69 3.26
CA VAL A 77 5.46 4.95 2.51
C VAL A 77 4.54 6.05 3.04
N ALA A 78 3.24 5.78 3.11
CA ALA A 78 2.26 6.77 3.55
C ALA A 78 2.56 7.26 4.97
N ASN A 79 2.87 6.32 5.88
CA ASN A 79 3.24 6.62 7.26
C ASN A 79 4.52 7.45 7.35
N TYR A 80 5.54 7.12 6.54
CA TYR A 80 6.80 7.84 6.53
C TYR A 80 6.63 9.29 6.03
N ILE A 81 5.89 9.48 4.93
CA ILE A 81 5.57 10.80 4.39
C ILE A 81 4.79 11.63 5.42
N GLY A 82 3.79 11.04 6.08
CA GLY A 82 3.03 11.70 7.14
C GLY A 82 3.96 12.21 8.25
N LYS A 83 4.81 11.35 8.80
CA LYS A 83 5.77 11.72 9.87
C LYS A 83 6.72 12.83 9.43
N LEU A 84 7.27 12.73 8.22
CA LEU A 84 8.18 13.75 7.69
C LEU A 84 7.47 15.10 7.56
N THR A 85 6.25 15.09 7.04
CA THR A 85 5.45 16.30 6.84
C THR A 85 5.15 16.97 8.18
N THR A 86 4.67 16.22 9.17
CA THR A 86 4.40 16.74 10.53
C THR A 86 5.64 17.39 11.12
N LYS A 87 6.81 16.74 11.02
CA LYS A 87 8.06 17.27 11.55
C LYS A 87 8.52 18.55 10.84
N VAL A 88 8.32 18.62 9.53
CA VAL A 88 8.66 19.83 8.75
C VAL A 88 7.73 20.98 9.14
N VAL A 89 6.43 20.74 9.21
CA VAL A 89 5.42 21.74 9.64
C VAL A 89 5.74 22.27 11.03
N GLU A 90 6.01 21.39 11.99
CA GLU A 90 6.41 21.76 13.35
C GLU A 90 7.67 22.64 13.33
N ARG A 91 8.70 22.27 12.57
CA ARG A 91 9.94 23.05 12.46
C ARG A 91 9.72 24.42 11.83
N VAL A 92 8.83 24.52 10.85
CA VAL A 92 8.44 25.79 10.22
C VAL A 92 7.75 26.69 11.24
N HIS A 93 6.75 26.18 11.96
CA HIS A 93 6.03 26.94 12.98
C HIS A 93 6.96 27.38 14.13
N ASN A 94 7.91 26.54 14.51
CA ASN A 94 8.90 26.85 15.55
C ASN A 94 10.05 27.74 15.05
N GLY A 95 10.05 28.17 13.77
CA GLY A 95 11.12 29.01 13.19
C GLY A 95 12.50 28.33 13.15
N SER A 96 12.54 27.00 13.29
CA SER A 96 13.77 26.20 13.39
C SER A 96 14.20 25.57 12.06
N LEU A 97 13.49 25.88 10.97
CA LEU A 97 13.85 25.39 9.65
C LEU A 97 15.18 26.03 9.19
N PRO A 98 16.20 25.25 8.81
CA PRO A 98 17.47 25.81 8.37
C PRO A 98 17.29 26.72 7.15
N LYS A 99 17.96 27.88 7.15
CA LYS A 99 17.91 28.85 6.04
C LYS A 99 18.29 28.23 4.68
N SER A 100 19.12 27.19 4.69
CA SER A 100 19.53 26.43 3.50
C SER A 100 18.38 25.67 2.81
N VAL A 101 17.30 25.34 3.53
CA VAL A 101 16.13 24.63 2.98
C VAL A 101 15.26 25.56 2.14
N LEU A 102 15.22 26.85 2.48
CA LEU A 102 14.47 27.88 1.74
C LEU A 102 15.27 28.50 0.58
N GLN A 103 16.55 28.17 0.45
CA GLN A 103 17.34 28.68 -0.67
C GLN A 103 16.78 28.10 -1.97
N PRO A 104 16.56 28.92 -3.01
CA PRO A 104 16.24 28.42 -4.33
C PRO A 104 17.27 27.35 -4.69
N ILE A 105 16.84 26.26 -5.34
CA ILE A 105 17.76 25.26 -5.89
C ILE A 105 18.53 25.95 -7.02
N THR A 106 19.53 26.76 -6.67
CA THR A 106 20.45 27.32 -7.64
C THR A 106 21.23 26.13 -8.14
N ASN A 107 21.04 25.79 -9.42
CA ASN A 107 21.83 24.81 -10.13
C ASN A 107 23.31 25.21 -10.07
N LYS A 108 24.00 24.89 -8.96
CA LYS A 108 25.45 25.04 -8.86
C LYS A 108 26.01 24.02 -9.83
N LYS A 109 26.36 24.53 -11.00
CA LYS A 109 26.95 23.85 -12.16
C LYS A 109 27.72 22.61 -11.72
N ILE A 110 27.17 21.43 -12.03
CA ILE A 110 27.90 20.16 -12.02
C ILE A 110 29.11 20.39 -12.92
N LYS A 111 30.29 20.60 -12.32
CA LYS A 111 31.55 20.65 -13.06
C LYS A 111 31.76 19.25 -13.64
N LYS A 112 31.39 19.07 -14.91
CA LYS A 112 31.73 17.89 -15.69
C LYS A 112 33.25 17.83 -15.80
N ASN A 113 33.88 17.00 -14.98
CA ASN A 113 35.27 16.60 -15.19
C ASN A 113 35.31 15.67 -16.41
N PHE A 114 35.32 16.24 -17.61
CA PHE A 114 35.75 15.53 -18.81
C PHE A 114 37.26 15.32 -18.69
N LYS A 115 37.69 14.20 -18.10
CA LYS A 115 39.03 13.67 -18.34
C LYS A 115 39.07 13.22 -19.80
N SER A 116 39.62 14.06 -20.66
CA SER A 116 39.97 13.68 -22.02
C SER A 116 41.06 12.60 -21.97
N SER A 117 40.69 11.37 -22.27
CA SER A 117 41.64 10.29 -22.54
C SER A 117 42.37 10.61 -23.84
N LYS A 118 43.53 11.25 -23.73
CA LYS A 118 44.45 11.48 -24.85
C LYS A 118 45.02 10.11 -25.28
N LYS A 119 44.36 9.43 -26.21
CA LYS A 119 44.96 8.31 -26.96
C LYS A 119 46.18 8.87 -27.70
N ARG A 120 47.37 8.39 -27.33
CA ARG A 120 48.57 8.54 -28.15
C ARG A 120 48.48 7.46 -29.23
N CYS A 121 48.47 7.90 -30.48
CA CYS A 121 48.87 7.06 -31.61
C CYS A 121 50.39 6.84 -31.56
#